data_AF-A0AAD9I633-F1
#
_entry.id   AF-A0AAD9I633-F1
#
_cell.length_a   1.000
_cell.length_b   1.000
_cell.length_c   1.000
_cell.angle_alpha   90.00
_cell.angle_beta   90.00
_cell.angle_gamma   90.00
#
_symmetry.space_group_name_H-M   'P 1'
#
loop_
_entity.id
_entity.type
_entity.pdbx_description
1 polymer ?
#
loop_
_entity_poly.entity_id
_entity_poly.type
_entity_poly.pdbx_seq_one_letter_code
_entity_poly.pdbx_strand_id
1 'polypeptide(L)'
;MGGIPWLDQPVTLHSSRADTCKLTPEQCDYRSGHWRYWYQADRVYAFNTVCFFVAAIAVCAVAFWMASLLAAGSVFFMAMTLGPQPYYWPNTTTLSFGGSPPVATRTGWMALACLPFLVILPTRANMIAALTGTSRERLIVFHNWIAWAMFVLALIHTFPFIVYHHWKGDMAMQWQTSVEYWTGALAIVAQAYLTFMSVPWIRKRFYEFFKATHYVAALVFVVFFFLHCDFRLSSWDYFIATGVLYSLSWLYNRIRTYFEHGLNHRAWLSLVSETTVKVVVPTDTTWTPGQHIFARFLNLGLHSLAIHPFTICSVPSRTAKAPSRIVFYVKARRGFTRRLASLVASKPGASIPVLLDGPHGGIKHRQLCTYDRSLIVAGGSGAGLTLGFVMEHILGLAFWGQGASRPRRSMRVVLATRDVRLVEYYRDALTDFLEEYGFAFPVDAVDISIYLTGSSSKREKKTSSERPGLEAYSSEIELGNMVASAKPYTLSHASSPPAVPIRLFSGRPDIRLIAQEATLEQGVDLGMVVCGPAGMVRDVQDEAAAAQLRIMAAKPGAREVYLHSEMFSW
;
A
#
# COMPACT_ATOMS: atom_id res chain seq x y z
N MET A 1 7.05 17.74 -74.82
CA MET A 1 6.28 18.12 -73.62
C MET A 1 7.26 18.63 -72.59
N GLY A 2 7.47 19.95 -72.58
CA GLY A 2 8.32 20.61 -71.60
C GLY A 2 7.51 20.88 -70.34
N GLY A 3 7.92 20.28 -69.22
CA GLY A 3 7.64 20.85 -67.92
C GLY A 3 8.73 21.89 -67.66
N ILE A 4 8.35 23.15 -67.52
CA ILE A 4 9.26 24.20 -67.06
C ILE A 4 9.78 23.74 -65.68
N PRO A 5 11.10 23.57 -65.47
CA PRO A 5 11.59 23.32 -64.13
C PRO A 5 11.23 24.55 -63.29
N TRP A 6 10.41 24.37 -62.25
CA TRP A 6 10.00 25.44 -61.33
C TRP A 6 11.21 26.25 -60.86
N LEU A 7 12.34 25.59 -60.63
CA LEU A 7 13.54 26.19 -60.06
C LEU A 7 14.67 26.16 -61.09
N ASP A 8 15.16 27.34 -61.44
CA ASP A 8 16.32 27.51 -62.33
C ASP A 8 17.65 27.08 -61.67
N GLN A 9 17.64 26.70 -60.39
CA GLN A 9 18.80 26.27 -59.61
C GLN A 9 18.47 25.01 -58.78
N PRO A 10 19.43 24.09 -58.55
CA PRO A 10 19.21 22.91 -57.70
C PRO A 10 18.91 23.31 -56.26
N VAL A 11 17.95 22.63 -55.60
CA VAL A 11 17.66 22.82 -54.17
C VAL A 11 18.86 22.36 -53.35
N THR A 12 19.67 23.30 -52.90
CA THR A 12 20.83 23.03 -52.04
C THR A 12 20.37 22.91 -50.57
N LEU A 13 20.38 21.70 -50.01
CA LEU A 13 19.98 21.42 -48.61
C LEU A 13 21.04 21.78 -47.55
N HIS A 14 22.15 22.41 -47.96
CA HIS A 14 23.17 22.95 -47.08
C HIS A 14 23.13 24.49 -47.10
N SER A 15 22.43 25.11 -46.15
CA SER A 15 22.65 26.53 -45.85
C SER A 15 23.55 26.65 -44.62
N SER A 16 24.87 26.62 -44.82
CA SER A 16 25.76 27.27 -43.87
C SER A 16 25.53 28.77 -44.01
N ARG A 17 24.66 29.34 -43.17
CA ARG A 17 24.51 30.79 -43.06
C ARG A 17 25.48 31.25 -41.97
N ALA A 18 26.72 31.57 -42.35
CA ALA A 18 27.55 32.40 -41.49
C ALA A 18 26.83 33.75 -41.32
N ASP A 19 26.15 33.95 -40.19
CA ASP A 19 25.31 35.13 -39.95
C ASP A 19 26.14 36.17 -39.19
N THR A 20 26.58 37.22 -39.89
CA THR A 20 27.12 38.43 -39.25
C THR A 20 25.96 39.41 -39.09
N CYS A 21 25.40 39.46 -37.89
CA CYS A 21 24.30 40.36 -37.61
C CYS A 21 24.80 41.82 -37.55
N LYS A 22 24.23 42.69 -38.41
CA LYS A 22 24.58 44.12 -38.51
C LYS A 22 23.57 45.05 -37.82
N LEU A 23 22.66 44.48 -37.01
CA LEU A 23 21.65 45.24 -36.27
C LEU A 23 22.21 45.70 -34.92
N THR A 24 21.41 46.42 -34.14
CA THR A 24 21.78 46.73 -32.74
C THR A 24 21.99 45.43 -31.95
N PRO A 25 22.83 45.43 -30.91
CA PRO A 25 23.12 44.22 -30.13
C PRO A 25 21.86 43.51 -29.63
N GLU A 26 20.88 44.26 -29.12
CA GLU A 26 19.60 43.73 -28.64
C GLU A 26 18.79 43.04 -29.74
N GLN A 27 18.82 43.59 -30.96
CA GLN A 27 18.14 42.99 -32.12
C GLN A 27 18.85 41.76 -32.66
N CYS A 28 20.18 41.72 -32.56
CA CYS A 28 20.98 40.55 -32.92
C CYS A 28 20.77 39.39 -31.93
N ASP A 29 20.67 39.69 -30.64
CA ASP A 29 20.31 38.71 -29.60
C ASP A 29 18.90 38.19 -29.80
N TYR A 30 17.93 39.06 -30.14
CA TYR A 30 16.59 38.60 -30.49
C TYR A 30 16.63 37.69 -31.73
N ARG A 31 17.35 38.08 -32.79
CA ARG A 31 17.43 37.31 -34.05
C ARG A 31 18.15 35.96 -33.93
N SER A 32 19.09 35.82 -32.99
CA SER A 32 19.84 34.58 -32.77
C SER A 32 19.04 33.50 -32.02
N GLY A 33 17.79 33.80 -31.64
CA GLY A 33 16.89 32.86 -31.02
C GLY A 33 16.63 31.60 -31.85
N HIS A 34 16.41 30.50 -31.14
CA HIS A 34 16.12 29.14 -31.59
C HIS A 34 15.18 29.01 -32.80
N TRP A 35 14.21 29.93 -32.96
CA TRP A 35 13.25 29.96 -34.08
C TRP A 35 13.87 30.31 -35.44
N ARG A 36 15.06 30.92 -35.45
CA ARG A 36 15.79 31.29 -36.68
C ARG A 36 16.32 30.05 -37.42
N TYR A 37 16.78 29.06 -36.66
CA TYR A 37 17.43 27.87 -37.19
C TYR A 37 16.45 26.72 -37.17
N TRP A 38 15.91 26.36 -38.33
CA TRP A 38 14.87 25.33 -38.48
C TRP A 38 15.18 24.02 -37.74
N TYR A 39 16.42 23.51 -37.78
CA TYR A 39 16.83 22.31 -37.04
C TYR A 39 16.82 22.47 -35.51
N GLN A 40 17.05 23.69 -34.99
CA GLN A 40 16.93 23.99 -33.57
C GLN A 40 15.47 24.20 -33.19
N ALA A 41 14.70 24.90 -34.03
CA ALA A 41 13.27 25.11 -33.86
C ALA A 41 12.50 23.78 -33.86
N ASP A 42 12.79 22.86 -34.79
CA ASP A 42 12.19 21.52 -34.83
C ASP A 42 12.49 20.73 -33.54
N ARG A 43 13.74 20.78 -33.07
CA ARG A 43 14.13 20.12 -31.83
C ARG A 43 13.52 20.78 -30.58
N VAL A 44 13.30 22.08 -30.58
CA VAL A 44 12.76 22.79 -29.41
C VAL A 44 11.23 22.72 -29.37
N TYR A 45 10.56 22.84 -30.53
CA TYR A 45 9.10 22.90 -30.60
C TYR A 45 8.48 21.55 -30.94
N ALA A 46 8.94 20.87 -32.00
CA ALA A 46 8.33 19.62 -32.44
C ALA A 46 8.63 18.46 -31.48
N PHE A 47 9.87 18.32 -31.01
CA PHE A 47 10.22 17.27 -30.03
C PHE A 47 9.44 17.44 -28.71
N ASN A 48 9.39 18.64 -28.14
CA ASN A 48 8.65 18.89 -26.90
C ASN A 48 7.14 18.65 -27.10
N THR A 49 6.59 19.01 -28.27
CA THR A 49 5.19 18.74 -28.62
C THR A 49 4.92 17.23 -28.74
N VAL A 50 5.80 16.47 -29.40
CA VAL A 50 5.70 15.01 -29.50
C VAL A 50 5.84 14.36 -28.12
N CYS A 51 6.82 14.78 -27.30
CA CYS A 51 6.97 14.31 -25.94
C CYS A 51 5.74 14.61 -25.08
N PHE A 52 5.15 15.80 -25.20
CA PHE A 52 3.90 16.14 -24.53
C PHE A 52 2.75 15.23 -24.95
N PHE A 53 2.56 14.98 -26.26
CA PHE A 53 1.53 14.07 -26.74
C PHE A 53 1.78 12.63 -26.30
N VAL A 54 3.02 12.13 -26.37
CA VAL A 54 3.38 10.77 -25.91
C VAL A 54 3.16 10.62 -24.41
N ALA A 55 3.55 11.62 -23.61
CA ALA A 55 3.36 11.61 -22.17
C ALA A 55 1.88 11.69 -21.78
N ALA A 56 1.11 12.55 -22.45
CA ALA A 56 -0.34 12.64 -22.27
C ALA A 56 -1.04 11.33 -22.66
N ILE A 57 -0.67 10.73 -23.80
CA ILE A 57 -1.16 9.43 -24.24
C ILE A 57 -0.80 8.34 -23.23
N ALA A 58 0.43 8.34 -22.68
CA ALA A 58 0.86 7.35 -21.70
C ALA A 58 0.08 7.46 -20.37
N VAL A 59 -0.12 8.67 -19.85
CA VAL A 59 -0.89 8.89 -18.61
C VAL A 59 -2.37 8.59 -18.79
N CYS A 60 -2.96 9.07 -19.88
CA CYS A 60 -4.32 8.71 -20.24
C CYS A 60 -4.45 7.20 -20.46
N ALA A 61 -3.46 6.54 -21.08
CA ALA A 61 -3.46 5.11 -21.27
C ALA A 61 -3.44 4.37 -19.93
N VAL A 62 -2.59 4.71 -18.97
CA VAL A 62 -2.54 4.01 -17.66
C VAL A 62 -3.83 4.14 -16.86
N ALA A 63 -4.40 5.35 -16.78
CA ALA A 63 -5.69 5.57 -16.13
C ALA A 63 -6.85 4.88 -16.88
N PHE A 64 -6.79 4.91 -18.22
CA PHE A 64 -7.68 4.18 -19.09
C PHE A 64 -7.56 2.68 -18.84
N TRP A 65 -6.39 2.05 -18.79
CA TRP A 65 -6.25 0.59 -18.67
C TRP A 65 -6.99 -0.01 -17.46
N MET A 66 -6.93 0.63 -16.29
CA MET A 66 -7.65 0.13 -15.10
C MET A 66 -9.17 0.38 -15.19
N ALA A 67 -9.58 1.57 -15.62
CA ALA A 67 -11.00 1.88 -15.83
C ALA A 67 -11.61 1.07 -16.98
N SER A 68 -10.82 0.82 -18.02
CA SER A 68 -11.15 0.07 -19.23
C SER A 68 -11.19 -1.42 -19.00
N LEU A 69 -10.41 -1.98 -18.07
CA LEU A 69 -10.59 -3.38 -17.68
C LEU A 69 -11.92 -3.59 -16.94
N LEU A 70 -12.29 -2.67 -16.05
CA LEU A 70 -13.59 -2.72 -15.37
C LEU A 70 -14.75 -2.44 -16.34
N ALA A 71 -14.59 -1.46 -17.23
CA ALA A 71 -15.58 -1.14 -18.26
C ALA A 71 -15.70 -2.28 -19.29
N ALA A 72 -14.60 -2.84 -19.77
CA ALA A 72 -14.60 -3.99 -20.68
C ALA A 72 -15.21 -5.22 -20.01
N GLY A 73 -14.90 -5.48 -18.74
CA GLY A 73 -15.56 -6.52 -17.96
C GLY A 73 -17.07 -6.29 -17.87
N SER A 74 -17.49 -5.06 -17.54
CA SER A 74 -18.92 -4.70 -17.46
C SER A 74 -19.62 -4.85 -18.81
N VAL A 75 -19.01 -4.38 -19.89
CA VAL A 75 -19.50 -4.52 -21.26
C VAL A 75 -19.59 -6.00 -21.64
N PHE A 76 -18.58 -6.80 -21.34
CA PHE A 76 -18.57 -8.24 -21.59
C PHE A 76 -19.71 -8.94 -20.85
N PHE A 77 -19.84 -8.73 -19.54
CA PHE A 77 -20.92 -9.33 -18.75
C PHE A 77 -22.29 -8.91 -19.26
N MET A 78 -22.48 -7.62 -19.59
CA MET A 78 -23.74 -7.12 -20.12
C MET A 78 -24.05 -7.67 -21.52
N ALA A 79 -23.06 -7.72 -22.41
CA ALA A 79 -23.20 -8.26 -23.76
C ALA A 79 -23.53 -9.77 -23.72
N MET A 80 -22.84 -10.55 -22.89
CA MET A 80 -23.12 -11.97 -22.72
C MET A 80 -24.45 -12.24 -22.02
N THR A 81 -24.90 -11.32 -21.16
CA THR A 81 -26.20 -11.44 -20.47
C THR A 81 -27.37 -11.06 -21.37
N LEU A 82 -27.27 -9.98 -22.14
CA LEU A 82 -28.40 -9.39 -22.88
C LEU A 82 -28.34 -9.65 -24.40
N GLY A 83 -27.16 -9.90 -24.96
CA GLY A 83 -26.99 -10.15 -26.40
C GLY A 83 -27.63 -11.47 -26.85
N PRO A 84 -27.27 -12.62 -26.26
CA PRO A 84 -27.85 -13.91 -26.64
C PRO A 84 -29.37 -13.97 -26.35
N GLN A 85 -30.13 -14.29 -27.39
CA GLN A 85 -31.57 -14.54 -27.33
C GLN A 85 -31.87 -16.01 -27.66
N PRO A 86 -32.97 -16.58 -27.14
CA PRO A 86 -34.03 -15.90 -26.37
C PRO A 86 -33.68 -15.74 -24.88
N TYR A 87 -34.50 -14.99 -24.14
CA TYR A 87 -34.35 -14.81 -22.68
C TYR A 87 -35.14 -15.86 -21.89
N TYR A 88 -36.34 -16.17 -22.37
CA TYR A 88 -37.19 -17.27 -21.94
C TYR A 88 -37.44 -18.19 -23.13
N TRP A 89 -37.65 -19.47 -22.90
CA TRP A 89 -38.06 -20.38 -23.96
C TRP A 89 -39.45 -19.97 -24.50
N PRO A 90 -39.64 -19.96 -25.83
CA PRO A 90 -40.94 -19.70 -26.45
C PRO A 90 -41.83 -20.95 -26.33
N ASN A 91 -42.07 -21.40 -25.10
CA ASN A 91 -42.88 -22.57 -24.82
C ASN A 91 -44.35 -22.26 -25.13
N THR A 92 -45.02 -23.18 -25.81
CA THR A 92 -46.47 -23.18 -26.04
C THR A 92 -47.10 -24.39 -25.35
N THR A 93 -48.42 -24.52 -25.42
CA THR A 93 -49.12 -25.70 -24.88
C THR A 93 -48.74 -27.01 -25.59
N THR A 94 -48.21 -26.94 -26.81
CA THR A 94 -47.84 -28.09 -27.64
C THR A 94 -46.33 -28.26 -27.83
N LEU A 95 -45.51 -27.24 -27.54
CA LEU A 95 -44.07 -27.25 -27.74
C LEU A 95 -43.35 -26.73 -26.49
N SER A 96 -42.47 -27.56 -25.92
CA SER A 96 -41.69 -27.22 -24.73
C SER A 96 -40.20 -27.44 -24.97
N PHE A 97 -39.42 -26.36 -24.93
CA PHE A 97 -37.96 -26.38 -25.03
C PHE A 97 -37.26 -26.55 -23.67
N GLY A 98 -38.03 -26.71 -22.59
CA GLY A 98 -37.53 -26.93 -21.24
C GLY A 98 -37.97 -25.88 -20.24
N GLY A 99 -37.65 -26.12 -18.97
CA GLY A 99 -38.10 -25.27 -17.85
C GLY A 99 -37.05 -24.33 -17.26
N SER A 100 -35.84 -24.30 -17.82
CA SER A 100 -34.78 -23.40 -17.35
C SER A 100 -34.66 -22.20 -18.29
N PRO A 101 -35.01 -20.97 -17.88
CA PRO A 101 -34.90 -19.79 -18.73
C PRO A 101 -33.45 -19.63 -19.25
N PRO A 102 -33.22 -19.48 -20.57
CA PRO A 102 -31.88 -19.34 -21.13
C PRO A 102 -31.06 -18.22 -20.50
N VAL A 103 -31.70 -17.08 -20.15
CA VAL A 103 -31.02 -15.97 -19.47
C VAL A 103 -30.53 -16.34 -18.09
N ALA A 104 -31.32 -17.11 -17.33
CA ALA A 104 -30.92 -17.53 -16.00
C ALA A 104 -29.80 -18.56 -16.07
N THR A 105 -29.88 -19.53 -16.98
CA THR A 105 -28.83 -20.54 -17.13
C THR A 105 -27.49 -19.90 -17.45
N ARG A 106 -27.42 -19.00 -18.44
CA ARG A 106 -26.14 -18.37 -18.82
C ARG A 106 -25.55 -17.49 -17.71
N THR A 107 -26.36 -16.69 -17.01
CA THR A 107 -25.83 -15.85 -15.92
C THR A 107 -25.42 -16.68 -14.71
N GLY A 108 -26.06 -17.82 -14.46
CA GLY A 108 -25.63 -18.80 -13.46
C GLY A 108 -24.22 -19.34 -13.76
N TRP A 109 -23.95 -19.72 -15.01
CA TRP A 109 -22.61 -20.15 -15.44
C TRP A 109 -21.56 -19.05 -15.36
N MET A 110 -21.91 -17.84 -15.77
CA MET A 110 -21.00 -16.69 -15.67
C MET A 110 -20.69 -16.34 -14.20
N ALA A 111 -21.68 -16.45 -13.30
CA ALA A 111 -21.48 -16.30 -11.87
C ALA A 111 -20.55 -17.39 -11.33
N LEU A 112 -20.78 -18.67 -11.67
CA LEU A 112 -19.91 -19.77 -11.27
C LEU A 112 -18.46 -19.58 -11.77
N ALA A 113 -18.28 -19.09 -13.00
CA ALA A 113 -16.97 -18.81 -13.58
C ALA A 113 -16.19 -17.71 -12.83
N CYS A 114 -16.86 -16.83 -12.08
CA CYS A 114 -16.20 -15.85 -11.23
C CYS A 114 -15.55 -16.47 -9.96
N LEU A 115 -16.01 -17.64 -9.51
CA LEU A 115 -15.63 -18.22 -8.22
C LEU A 115 -14.11 -18.46 -8.07
N PRO A 116 -13.37 -19.06 -9.03
CA PRO A 116 -11.93 -19.28 -8.88
C PRO A 116 -11.16 -17.97 -8.68
N PHE A 117 -11.51 -16.93 -9.46
CA PHE A 117 -10.89 -15.62 -9.37
C PHE A 117 -11.20 -14.92 -8.05
N LEU A 118 -12.46 -15.02 -7.61
CA LEU A 118 -12.90 -14.44 -6.35
C LEU A 118 -12.10 -14.99 -5.16
N VAL A 119 -11.79 -16.28 -5.16
CA VAL A 119 -11.05 -16.95 -4.08
C VAL A 119 -9.53 -16.75 -4.17
N ILE A 120 -8.95 -16.70 -5.36
CA ILE A 120 -7.49 -16.58 -5.53
C ILE A 120 -6.97 -15.15 -5.35
N LEU A 121 -7.70 -14.13 -5.79
CA LEU A 121 -7.25 -12.73 -5.74
C LEU A 121 -6.84 -12.23 -4.33
N PRO A 122 -7.50 -12.62 -3.22
CA PRO A 122 -7.09 -12.19 -1.88
C PRO A 122 -5.99 -13.06 -1.23
N THR A 123 -5.52 -14.15 -1.86
CA THR A 123 -4.53 -15.05 -1.23
C THR A 123 -3.20 -14.35 -0.98
N ARG A 124 -2.45 -14.83 0.03
CA ARG A 124 -1.14 -14.25 0.42
C ARG A 124 -0.05 -14.61 -0.58
N ALA A 125 0.11 -15.91 -0.82
CA ALA A 125 0.84 -16.41 -1.98
C ALA A 125 -0.12 -16.37 -3.17
N ASN A 126 0.03 -15.34 -3.99
CA ASN A 126 -0.86 -15.10 -5.11
C ASN A 126 -0.10 -15.32 -6.42
N MET A 127 -0.51 -16.34 -7.18
CA MET A 127 0.12 -16.69 -8.46
C MET A 127 -0.01 -15.56 -9.49
N ILE A 128 -1.12 -14.82 -9.48
CA ILE A 128 -1.35 -13.67 -10.36
C ILE A 128 -0.39 -12.54 -9.97
N ALA A 129 -0.18 -12.29 -8.68
CA ALA A 129 0.80 -11.32 -8.19
C ALA A 129 2.23 -11.70 -8.60
N ALA A 130 2.56 -12.99 -8.57
CA ALA A 130 3.86 -13.50 -8.99
C ALA A 130 4.09 -13.32 -10.50
N LEU A 131 3.08 -13.63 -11.33
CA LEU A 131 3.17 -13.51 -12.79
C LEU A 131 3.17 -12.05 -13.27
N THR A 132 2.38 -11.18 -12.65
CA THR A 132 2.18 -9.79 -13.10
C THR A 132 3.09 -8.78 -12.39
N GLY A 133 3.80 -9.18 -11.34
CA GLY A 133 4.56 -8.28 -10.46
C GLY A 133 3.69 -7.36 -9.59
N THR A 134 2.36 -7.43 -9.72
CA THR A 134 1.41 -6.56 -9.02
C THR A 134 1.33 -6.89 -7.53
N SER A 135 1.04 -5.90 -6.68
CA SER A 135 0.84 -6.13 -5.24
C SER A 135 -0.54 -6.73 -4.96
N ARG A 136 -0.63 -7.57 -3.93
CA ARG A 136 -1.90 -8.17 -3.49
C ARG A 136 -2.94 -7.10 -3.13
N GLU A 137 -2.49 -6.00 -2.57
CA GLU A 137 -3.34 -4.86 -2.19
C GLU A 137 -4.09 -4.28 -3.39
N ARG A 138 -3.46 -4.27 -4.58
CA ARG A 138 -4.11 -3.90 -5.84
C ARG A 138 -5.04 -5.01 -6.35
N LEU A 139 -4.67 -6.28 -6.21
CA LEU A 139 -5.50 -7.42 -6.63
C LEU A 139 -6.80 -7.55 -5.84
N ILE A 140 -6.82 -7.14 -4.57
CA ILE A 140 -8.04 -7.11 -3.74
C ILE A 140 -9.10 -6.16 -4.32
N VAL A 141 -8.72 -5.14 -5.10
CA VAL A 141 -9.69 -4.29 -5.81
C VAL A 141 -10.54 -5.14 -6.76
N PHE A 142 -9.91 -6.05 -7.49
CA PHE A 142 -10.62 -6.97 -8.40
C PHE A 142 -11.47 -7.99 -7.65
N HIS A 143 -11.03 -8.48 -6.49
CA HIS A 143 -11.88 -9.34 -5.63
C HIS A 143 -13.21 -8.66 -5.30
N ASN A 144 -13.18 -7.37 -4.95
CA ASN A 144 -14.39 -6.62 -4.64
C ASN A 144 -15.30 -6.45 -5.87
N TRP A 145 -14.73 -6.11 -7.03
CA TRP A 145 -15.52 -5.93 -8.26
C TRP A 145 -16.12 -7.23 -8.79
N ILE A 146 -15.36 -8.32 -8.76
CA ILE A 146 -15.85 -9.66 -9.14
C ILE A 146 -16.96 -10.13 -8.19
N ALA A 147 -16.86 -9.81 -6.89
CA ALA A 147 -17.95 -10.11 -5.94
C ALA A 147 -19.27 -9.44 -6.35
N TRP A 148 -19.23 -8.15 -6.72
CA TRP A 148 -20.40 -7.43 -7.22
C TRP A 148 -20.91 -7.98 -8.55
N ALA A 149 -20.02 -8.27 -9.50
CA ALA A 149 -20.40 -8.86 -10.79
C ALA A 149 -21.10 -10.22 -10.59
N MET A 150 -20.50 -11.09 -9.77
CA MET A 150 -21.07 -12.40 -9.43
C MET A 150 -22.43 -12.25 -8.74
N PHE A 151 -22.60 -11.26 -7.86
CA PHE A 151 -23.87 -11.03 -7.17
C PHE A 151 -24.97 -10.57 -8.13
N VAL A 152 -24.67 -9.62 -9.04
CA VAL A 152 -25.63 -9.18 -10.06
C VAL A 152 -26.02 -10.33 -10.99
N LEU A 153 -25.05 -11.12 -11.45
CA LEU A 153 -25.31 -12.31 -12.28
C LEU A 153 -26.16 -13.34 -11.54
N ALA A 154 -25.91 -13.56 -10.24
CA ALA A 154 -26.72 -14.43 -9.40
C ALA A 154 -28.17 -13.94 -9.27
N LEU A 155 -28.40 -12.63 -9.12
CA LEU A 155 -29.76 -12.08 -9.11
C LEU A 155 -30.47 -12.30 -10.46
N ILE A 156 -29.79 -12.04 -11.58
CA ILE A 156 -30.34 -12.29 -12.93
C ILE A 156 -30.53 -13.79 -13.19
N HIS A 157 -29.80 -14.66 -12.50
CA HIS A 157 -30.07 -16.10 -12.49
C HIS A 157 -31.34 -16.45 -11.69
N THR A 158 -31.44 -15.96 -10.45
CA THR A 158 -32.51 -16.35 -9.51
C THR A 158 -33.88 -15.83 -9.92
N PHE A 159 -34.02 -14.55 -10.28
CA PHE A 159 -35.35 -13.94 -10.49
C PHE A 159 -36.12 -14.54 -11.67
N PRO A 160 -35.52 -14.83 -12.84
CA PRO A 160 -36.23 -15.48 -13.93
C PRO A 160 -36.75 -16.88 -13.58
N PHE A 161 -36.04 -17.66 -12.74
CA PHE A 161 -36.55 -18.93 -12.23
C PHE A 161 -37.77 -18.72 -11.33
N ILE A 162 -37.73 -17.72 -10.43
CA ILE A 162 -38.89 -17.36 -9.59
C ILE A 162 -40.09 -16.98 -10.47
N VAL A 163 -39.89 -16.11 -11.46
CA VAL A 163 -40.96 -15.66 -12.37
C VAL A 163 -41.55 -16.84 -13.14
N TYR A 164 -40.70 -17.71 -13.69
CA TYR A 164 -41.15 -18.87 -14.47
C TYR A 164 -41.99 -19.85 -13.63
N HIS A 165 -41.54 -20.20 -12.42
CA HIS A 165 -42.27 -21.13 -11.55
C HIS A 165 -43.49 -20.51 -10.88
N HIS A 166 -43.48 -19.19 -10.67
CA HIS A 166 -44.68 -18.47 -10.29
C HIS A 166 -45.73 -18.50 -11.41
N TRP A 167 -45.33 -18.27 -12.66
CA TRP A 167 -46.22 -18.35 -13.82
C TRP A 167 -46.79 -19.76 -14.03
N LYS A 168 -45.99 -20.80 -13.80
CA LYS A 168 -46.47 -22.20 -13.82
C LYS A 168 -47.35 -22.59 -12.63
N GLY A 169 -47.34 -21.80 -11.55
CA GLY A 169 -48.07 -22.11 -10.33
C GLY A 169 -47.46 -23.24 -9.48
N ASP A 170 -46.20 -23.64 -9.73
CA ASP A 170 -45.54 -24.77 -9.07
C ASP A 170 -44.43 -24.36 -8.08
N MET A 171 -44.26 -23.05 -7.81
CA MET A 171 -43.19 -22.52 -6.95
C MET A 171 -43.13 -23.16 -5.55
N ALA A 172 -44.29 -23.36 -4.91
CA ALA A 172 -44.34 -23.97 -3.57
C ALA A 172 -43.89 -25.44 -3.59
N MET A 173 -44.23 -26.16 -4.65
CA MET A 173 -43.80 -27.54 -4.86
C MET A 173 -42.29 -27.59 -5.09
N GLN A 174 -41.74 -26.71 -5.94
CA GLN A 174 -40.29 -26.62 -6.17
C GLN A 174 -39.51 -26.35 -4.88
N TRP A 175 -40.00 -25.42 -4.04
CA TRP A 175 -39.37 -25.11 -2.75
C TRP A 175 -39.29 -26.32 -1.80
N GLN A 176 -40.31 -27.17 -1.80
CA GLN A 176 -40.40 -28.33 -0.91
C GLN A 176 -39.65 -29.56 -1.44
N THR A 177 -39.54 -29.71 -2.76
CA THR A 177 -39.08 -30.96 -3.39
C THR A 177 -37.69 -30.85 -4.02
N SER A 178 -37.27 -29.66 -4.45
CA SER A 178 -35.99 -29.47 -5.14
C SER A 178 -34.95 -28.88 -4.20
N VAL A 179 -33.82 -29.58 -4.09
CA VAL A 179 -32.71 -29.19 -3.22
C VAL A 179 -32.11 -27.86 -3.67
N GLU A 180 -32.10 -27.62 -4.98
CA GLU A 180 -31.49 -26.48 -5.63
C GLU A 180 -32.17 -25.15 -5.22
N TYR A 181 -33.48 -25.14 -4.95
CA TYR A 181 -34.18 -23.90 -4.60
C TYR A 181 -33.80 -23.39 -3.22
N TRP A 182 -33.89 -24.23 -2.19
CA TRP A 182 -33.59 -23.79 -0.83
C TRP A 182 -32.08 -23.62 -0.60
N THR A 183 -31.24 -24.47 -1.21
CA THR A 183 -29.77 -24.28 -1.18
C THR A 183 -29.33 -23.03 -1.94
N GLY A 184 -29.93 -22.76 -3.11
CA GLY A 184 -29.70 -21.54 -3.88
C GLY A 184 -30.11 -20.28 -3.13
N ALA A 185 -31.24 -20.32 -2.41
CA ALA A 185 -31.67 -19.23 -1.54
C ALA A 185 -30.68 -18.96 -0.40
N LEU A 186 -30.16 -20.00 0.26
CA LEU A 186 -29.12 -19.85 1.29
C LEU A 186 -27.82 -19.29 0.71
N ALA A 187 -27.42 -19.75 -0.49
CA ALA A 187 -26.23 -19.25 -1.18
C ALA A 187 -26.37 -17.75 -1.51
N ILE A 188 -27.48 -17.31 -2.12
CA ILE A 188 -27.63 -15.90 -2.52
C ILE A 188 -27.78 -14.97 -1.30
N VAL A 189 -28.39 -15.43 -0.20
CA VAL A 189 -28.45 -14.68 1.06
C VAL A 189 -27.05 -14.52 1.67
N ALA A 190 -26.26 -15.59 1.70
CA ALA A 190 -24.87 -15.53 2.16
C ALA A 190 -24.02 -14.62 1.26
N GLN A 191 -24.20 -14.69 -0.05
CA GLN A 191 -23.51 -13.82 -1.02
C GLN A 191 -23.89 -12.35 -0.88
N ALA A 192 -25.18 -12.06 -0.65
CA ALA A 192 -25.65 -10.70 -0.37
C ALA A 192 -24.99 -10.17 0.90
N TYR A 193 -24.97 -10.96 1.98
CA TYR A 193 -24.29 -10.61 3.22
C TYR A 193 -22.81 -10.28 2.98
N LEU A 194 -22.08 -11.15 2.27
CA LEU A 194 -20.67 -10.95 1.93
C LEU A 194 -20.45 -9.65 1.16
N THR A 195 -21.32 -9.36 0.20
CA THR A 195 -21.21 -8.19 -0.67
C THR A 195 -21.49 -6.89 0.10
N PHE A 196 -22.62 -6.81 0.80
CA PHE A 196 -23.03 -5.58 1.48
C PHE A 196 -22.21 -5.30 2.75
N MET A 197 -21.88 -6.32 3.55
CA MET A 197 -21.04 -6.10 4.74
C MET A 197 -19.60 -5.69 4.38
N SER A 198 -19.15 -6.00 3.16
CA SER A 198 -17.82 -5.60 2.65
C SER A 198 -17.74 -4.14 2.19
N VAL A 199 -18.86 -3.40 2.16
CA VAL A 199 -18.88 -1.97 1.83
C VAL A 199 -17.93 -1.20 2.77
N PRO A 200 -17.04 -0.34 2.25
CA PRO A 200 -15.98 0.28 3.06
C PRO A 200 -16.46 1.01 4.31
N TRP A 201 -17.64 1.65 4.25
CA TRP A 201 -18.22 2.34 5.39
C TRP A 201 -18.59 1.39 6.54
N ILE A 202 -19.28 0.27 6.22
CA ILE A 202 -19.69 -0.75 7.20
C ILE A 202 -18.45 -1.47 7.76
N ARG A 203 -17.60 -1.97 6.86
CA ARG A 203 -16.39 -2.71 7.20
C ARG A 203 -15.46 -1.94 8.13
N LYS A 204 -15.24 -0.65 7.87
CA LYS A 204 -14.36 0.19 8.71
C LYS A 204 -14.95 0.44 10.10
N ARG A 205 -16.28 0.55 10.20
CA ARG A 205 -16.97 0.81 11.47
C ARG A 205 -16.99 -0.40 12.41
N PHE A 206 -17.03 -1.62 11.85
CA PHE A 206 -17.18 -2.87 12.58
C PHE A 206 -16.16 -3.94 12.13
N TYR A 207 -14.88 -3.56 11.99
CA TYR A 207 -13.86 -4.38 11.33
C TYR A 207 -13.70 -5.80 11.90
N GLU A 208 -13.58 -5.94 13.23
CA GLU A 208 -13.39 -7.27 13.85
C GLU A 208 -14.62 -8.17 13.67
N PHE A 209 -15.83 -7.60 13.81
CA PHE A 209 -17.08 -8.33 13.59
C PHE A 209 -17.21 -8.75 12.12
N PHE A 210 -17.03 -7.80 11.20
CA PHE A 210 -17.00 -8.04 9.76
C PHE A 210 -16.04 -9.18 9.41
N LYS A 211 -14.80 -9.13 9.89
CA LYS A 211 -13.77 -10.12 9.56
C LYS A 211 -14.18 -11.52 10.01
N ALA A 212 -14.72 -11.65 11.22
CA ALA A 212 -15.17 -12.93 11.76
C ALA A 212 -16.35 -13.50 10.96
N THR A 213 -17.40 -12.69 10.75
CA THR A 213 -18.62 -13.15 10.06
C THR A 213 -18.41 -13.34 8.57
N HIS A 214 -17.48 -12.61 7.94
CA HIS A 214 -17.14 -12.79 6.52
C HIS A 214 -16.61 -14.19 6.24
N TYR A 215 -15.74 -14.75 7.09
CA TYR A 215 -15.26 -16.12 6.91
C TYR A 215 -16.37 -17.16 7.09
N VAL A 216 -17.26 -16.95 8.06
CA VAL A 216 -18.42 -17.84 8.28
C VAL A 216 -19.38 -17.78 7.09
N ALA A 217 -19.75 -16.58 6.64
CA ALA A 217 -20.62 -16.39 5.50
C ALA A 217 -19.99 -16.91 4.19
N ALA A 218 -18.66 -16.79 4.02
CA ALA A 218 -17.95 -17.36 2.88
C ALA A 218 -18.00 -18.89 2.87
N LEU A 219 -17.86 -19.53 4.03
CA LEU A 219 -18.00 -20.98 4.15
C LEU A 219 -19.44 -21.41 3.81
N VAL A 220 -20.44 -20.76 4.40
CA VAL A 220 -21.87 -21.00 4.10
C VAL A 220 -22.12 -20.84 2.60
N PHE A 221 -21.67 -19.74 2.01
CA PHE A 221 -21.80 -19.48 0.58
C PHE A 221 -21.20 -20.60 -0.27
N VAL A 222 -19.93 -20.98 -0.05
CA VAL A 222 -19.25 -22.00 -0.88
C VAL A 222 -19.93 -23.36 -0.73
N VAL A 223 -20.30 -23.76 0.49
CA VAL A 223 -20.97 -25.05 0.73
C VAL A 223 -22.33 -25.10 0.06
N PHE A 224 -23.20 -24.11 0.31
CA PHE A 224 -24.54 -24.11 -0.29
C PHE A 224 -24.50 -23.86 -1.78
N PHE A 225 -23.53 -23.11 -2.30
CA PHE A 225 -23.35 -22.94 -3.74
C PHE A 225 -22.89 -24.23 -4.42
N PHE A 226 -22.01 -25.01 -3.78
CA PHE A 226 -21.62 -26.34 -4.27
C PHE A 226 -22.82 -27.29 -4.32
N LEU A 227 -23.60 -27.35 -3.23
CA LEU A 227 -24.81 -28.17 -3.16
C LEU A 227 -25.89 -27.72 -4.16
N HIS A 228 -26.06 -26.41 -4.36
CA HIS A 228 -26.99 -25.85 -5.34
C HIS A 228 -26.64 -26.24 -6.78
N CYS A 229 -25.34 -26.33 -7.09
CA CYS A 229 -24.86 -26.67 -8.43
C CYS A 229 -24.95 -28.16 -8.77
N ASP A 230 -25.01 -29.05 -7.77
CA ASP A 230 -25.21 -30.52 -7.85
C ASP A 230 -24.70 -31.22 -9.14
N PHE A 231 -23.41 -31.03 -9.46
CA PHE A 231 -22.72 -31.53 -10.67
C PHE A 231 -23.39 -31.20 -12.02
N ARG A 232 -24.38 -30.31 -12.06
CA ARG A 232 -25.10 -29.95 -13.29
C ARG A 232 -24.13 -29.43 -14.36
N LEU A 233 -24.15 -30.08 -15.53
CA LEU A 233 -23.38 -29.73 -16.72
C LEU A 233 -21.89 -29.43 -16.44
N SER A 234 -21.24 -30.23 -15.58
CA SER A 234 -19.82 -30.11 -15.21
C SER A 234 -19.46 -28.92 -14.30
N SER A 235 -20.44 -28.41 -13.53
CA SER A 235 -20.24 -27.30 -12.59
C SER A 235 -19.09 -27.52 -11.60
N TRP A 236 -18.81 -28.77 -11.23
CA TRP A 236 -17.71 -29.11 -10.34
C TRP A 236 -16.33 -28.77 -10.90
N ASP A 237 -16.14 -28.64 -12.22
CA ASP A 237 -14.85 -28.26 -12.80
C ASP A 237 -14.38 -26.90 -12.25
N TYR A 238 -15.30 -25.95 -12.07
CA TYR A 238 -15.01 -24.65 -11.48
C TYR A 238 -14.70 -24.74 -9.99
N PHE A 239 -15.37 -25.63 -9.25
CA PHE A 239 -15.07 -25.87 -7.83
C PHE A 239 -13.73 -26.58 -7.63
N ILE A 240 -13.41 -27.54 -8.49
CA ILE A 240 -12.12 -28.24 -8.53
C ILE A 240 -11.02 -27.23 -8.85
N ALA A 241 -11.19 -26.42 -9.89
CA ALA A 241 -10.24 -25.35 -10.23
C ALA A 241 -10.03 -24.38 -9.06
N THR A 242 -11.12 -23.95 -8.42
CA THR A 242 -11.07 -23.08 -7.22
C THR A 242 -10.30 -23.75 -6.09
N GLY A 243 -10.62 -25.01 -5.78
CA GLY A 243 -10.00 -25.80 -4.72
C GLY A 243 -8.51 -26.02 -4.97
N VAL A 244 -8.12 -26.39 -6.19
CA VAL A 244 -6.73 -26.60 -6.61
C VAL A 244 -5.94 -25.29 -6.50
N LEU A 245 -6.42 -24.21 -7.12
CA LEU A 245 -5.72 -22.92 -7.11
C LEU A 245 -5.53 -22.37 -5.69
N TYR A 246 -6.58 -22.46 -4.86
CA TYR A 246 -6.52 -22.04 -3.46
C TYR A 246 -5.56 -22.92 -2.65
N SER A 247 -5.65 -24.26 -2.80
CA SER A 247 -4.84 -25.21 -2.03
C SER A 247 -3.37 -25.12 -2.41
N LEU A 248 -3.03 -24.95 -3.69
CA LEU A 248 -1.65 -24.73 -4.15
C LEU A 248 -1.09 -23.43 -3.59
N SER A 249 -1.86 -22.34 -3.65
CA SER A 249 -1.48 -21.05 -3.06
C SER A 249 -1.24 -21.17 -1.55
N TRP A 250 -2.16 -21.82 -0.83
CA TRP A 250 -2.05 -22.04 0.61
C TRP A 250 -0.85 -22.93 0.96
N LEU A 251 -0.69 -24.07 0.28
CA LEU A 251 0.36 -25.03 0.53
C LEU A 251 1.73 -24.42 0.23
N TYR A 252 1.89 -23.71 -0.89
CA TYR A 252 3.11 -22.97 -1.19
C TYR A 252 3.46 -21.99 -0.07
N ASN A 253 2.50 -21.20 0.42
CA ASN A 253 2.76 -20.27 1.52
C ASN A 253 3.19 -21.01 2.81
N ARG A 254 2.58 -22.16 3.12
CA ARG A 254 2.90 -22.97 4.31
C ARG A 254 4.27 -23.63 4.20
N ILE A 255 4.57 -24.23 3.05
CA ILE A 255 5.85 -24.85 2.74
C ILE A 255 6.96 -23.80 2.80
N ARG A 256 6.80 -22.69 2.08
CA ARG A 256 7.76 -21.57 2.09
C ARG A 256 8.01 -21.07 3.50
N THR A 257 6.95 -20.80 4.26
CA THR A 257 7.07 -20.34 5.66
C THR A 257 7.84 -21.35 6.51
N TYR A 258 7.54 -22.65 6.38
CA TYR A 258 8.20 -23.69 7.13
C TYR A 258 9.69 -23.83 6.76
N PHE A 259 10.05 -23.72 5.49
CA PHE A 259 11.46 -23.79 5.07
C PHE A 259 12.24 -22.51 5.37
N GLU A 260 11.60 -21.34 5.33
CA GLU A 260 12.26 -20.05 5.61
C GLU A 260 12.45 -19.77 7.11
N HIS A 261 11.48 -20.16 7.96
CA HIS A 261 11.46 -19.82 9.39
C HIS A 261 11.38 -21.04 10.32
N GLY A 262 11.01 -22.22 9.83
CA GLY A 262 10.70 -23.35 10.71
C GLY A 262 9.59 -23.02 11.72
N LEU A 263 9.63 -23.68 12.88
CA LEU A 263 8.59 -23.57 13.92
C LEU A 263 9.12 -23.14 15.29
N ASN A 264 10.44 -22.97 15.43
CA ASN A 264 11.11 -22.89 16.73
C ASN A 264 11.54 -21.46 17.13
N HIS A 265 11.06 -20.42 16.43
CA HIS A 265 11.41 -19.05 16.79
C HIS A 265 10.80 -18.65 18.14
N ARG A 266 11.57 -17.86 18.90
CA ARG A 266 11.13 -17.20 20.13
C ARG A 266 11.25 -15.69 19.97
N ALA A 267 10.19 -15.00 20.35
CA ALA A 267 10.14 -13.57 20.45
C ALA A 267 10.48 -13.12 21.87
N TRP A 268 11.47 -12.24 21.99
CA TRP A 268 11.84 -11.58 23.24
C TRP A 268 11.08 -10.26 23.34
N LEU A 269 10.46 -10.03 24.49
CA LEU A 269 9.55 -8.91 24.68
C LEU A 269 10.05 -7.99 25.80
N SER A 270 10.07 -6.69 25.54
CA SER A 270 10.33 -5.65 26.54
C SER A 270 9.38 -4.47 26.36
N LEU A 271 9.10 -3.75 27.46
CA LEU A 271 8.37 -2.49 27.40
C LEU A 271 9.37 -1.37 27.13
N VAL A 272 9.11 -0.58 26.10
CA VAL A 272 9.85 0.67 25.81
C VAL A 272 9.06 1.91 26.19
N SER A 273 7.76 1.74 26.45
CA SER A 273 6.91 2.70 27.15
C SER A 273 5.77 1.95 27.81
N GLU A 274 4.99 2.63 28.67
CA GLU A 274 3.80 2.06 29.32
C GLU A 274 2.78 1.46 28.34
N THR A 275 2.82 1.90 27.07
CA THR A 275 1.89 1.43 26.03
C THR A 275 2.56 0.85 24.80
N THR A 276 3.89 0.67 24.77
CA THR A 276 4.58 0.14 23.59
C THR A 276 5.54 -0.99 23.96
N VAL A 277 5.38 -2.13 23.29
CA VAL A 277 6.20 -3.32 23.45
C VAL A 277 7.20 -3.39 22.30
N LYS A 278 8.50 -3.50 22.61
CA LYS A 278 9.55 -3.89 21.66
C LYS A 278 9.59 -5.41 21.61
N VAL A 279 9.46 -5.94 20.41
CA VAL A 279 9.52 -7.37 20.12
C VAL A 279 10.76 -7.64 19.30
N VAL A 280 11.62 -8.55 19.74
CA VAL A 280 12.84 -8.94 19.03
C VAL A 280 12.81 -10.42 18.72
N VAL A 281 12.96 -10.77 17.44
CA VAL A 281 12.99 -12.16 16.96
C VAL A 281 14.29 -12.40 16.19
N PRO A 282 15.22 -13.21 16.73
CA PRO A 282 16.41 -13.65 16.00
C PRO A 282 16.01 -14.54 14.81
N THR A 283 16.64 -14.30 13.66
CA THR A 283 16.42 -15.07 12.43
C THR A 283 17.65 -15.02 11.51
N ASP A 284 17.74 -16.01 10.63
CA ASP A 284 18.70 -16.04 9.51
C ASP A 284 18.09 -15.53 8.20
N THR A 285 16.78 -15.22 8.20
CA THR A 285 16.10 -14.67 7.03
C THR A 285 16.57 -13.26 6.72
N THR A 286 16.58 -12.90 5.43
CA THR A 286 16.89 -11.54 4.96
C THR A 286 15.60 -10.80 4.58
N TRP A 287 15.62 -9.48 4.69
CA TRP A 287 14.50 -8.60 4.31
C TRP A 287 15.02 -7.22 3.89
N THR A 288 14.13 -6.40 3.35
CA THR A 288 14.39 -5.01 2.96
C THR A 288 13.48 -4.05 3.74
N PRO A 289 13.90 -2.79 3.96
CA PRO A 289 13.05 -1.78 4.58
C PRO A 289 11.70 -1.62 3.86
N GLY A 290 10.64 -1.46 4.64
CA GLY A 290 9.26 -1.41 4.15
C GLY A 290 8.56 -2.77 4.05
N GLN A 291 9.25 -3.87 4.35
CA GLN A 291 8.61 -5.17 4.46
C GLN A 291 7.96 -5.38 5.83
N HIS A 292 6.92 -6.21 5.85
CA HIS A 292 6.23 -6.63 7.06
C HIS A 292 6.16 -8.14 7.16
N ILE A 293 5.98 -8.65 8.37
CA ILE A 293 5.79 -10.08 8.66
C ILE A 293 4.47 -10.26 9.37
N PHE A 294 3.79 -11.35 9.05
CA PHE A 294 2.66 -11.85 9.80
C PHE A 294 3.18 -12.70 10.95
N ALA A 295 3.09 -12.19 12.19
CA ALA A 295 3.51 -12.92 13.37
C ALA A 295 2.30 -13.50 14.12
N ARG A 296 2.44 -14.75 14.57
CA ARG A 296 1.52 -15.42 15.48
C ARG A 296 2.27 -15.75 16.77
N PHE A 297 1.87 -15.10 17.85
CA PHE A 297 2.45 -15.30 19.17
C PHE A 297 1.71 -16.43 19.89
N LEU A 298 2.43 -17.51 20.17
CA LEU A 298 1.90 -18.66 20.88
C LEU A 298 1.90 -18.35 22.39
N ASN A 299 0.91 -18.88 23.12
CA ASN A 299 0.71 -18.67 24.57
C ASN A 299 -0.06 -17.39 24.99
N LEU A 300 -1.04 -16.94 24.19
CA LEU A 300 -1.94 -15.82 24.50
C LEU A 300 -3.43 -16.23 24.50
N GLY A 301 -3.72 -17.50 24.79
CA GLY A 301 -5.08 -18.07 24.78
C GLY A 301 -5.66 -18.10 23.36
N LEU A 302 -6.96 -17.79 23.20
CA LEU A 302 -7.66 -17.73 21.90
C LEU A 302 -6.98 -16.79 20.89
N HIS A 303 -6.28 -15.75 21.36
CA HIS A 303 -5.55 -14.84 20.46
C HIS A 303 -4.33 -15.49 19.81
N SER A 304 -3.87 -16.66 20.27
CA SER A 304 -2.79 -17.41 19.63
C SER A 304 -3.19 -17.95 18.24
N LEU A 305 -4.50 -18.00 17.93
CA LEU A 305 -4.98 -18.38 16.60
C LEU A 305 -4.91 -17.22 15.60
N ALA A 306 -4.94 -15.99 16.11
CA ALA A 306 -4.86 -14.79 15.29
C ALA A 306 -3.43 -14.59 14.78
N ILE A 307 -3.33 -14.07 13.56
CA ILE A 307 -2.06 -13.70 12.95
C ILE A 307 -2.11 -12.21 12.62
N HIS A 308 -1.08 -11.48 13.02
CA HIS A 308 -1.06 -10.03 12.98
C HIS A 308 0.11 -9.54 12.12
N PRO A 309 -0.11 -8.60 11.19
CA PRO A 309 0.96 -7.99 10.42
C PRO A 309 1.72 -6.98 11.27
N PHE A 310 3.05 -7.03 11.21
CA PHE A 310 3.95 -6.04 11.82
C PHE A 310 5.02 -5.63 10.82
N THR A 311 5.18 -4.32 10.63
CA THR A 311 6.28 -3.76 9.84
C THR A 311 7.60 -4.01 10.53
N ILE A 312 8.59 -4.52 9.79
CA ILE A 312 9.92 -4.74 10.32
C ILE A 312 10.60 -3.38 10.52
N CYS A 313 10.99 -3.08 11.76
CA CYS A 313 11.56 -1.81 12.18
C CYS A 313 13.10 -1.83 12.26
N SER A 314 13.72 -2.92 11.79
CA SER A 314 15.17 -3.14 11.78
C SER A 314 15.67 -3.47 10.38
N VAL A 315 17.00 -3.55 10.23
CA VAL A 315 17.69 -4.01 9.03
C VAL A 315 18.39 -5.34 9.30
N PRO A 316 18.60 -6.21 8.28
CA PRO A 316 19.37 -7.43 8.46
C PRO A 316 20.79 -7.13 8.92
N SER A 317 21.34 -8.01 9.76
CA SER A 317 22.75 -7.91 10.18
C SER A 317 23.65 -8.02 8.95
N ARG A 318 24.60 -7.10 8.81
CA ARG A 318 25.67 -7.18 7.79
C ARG A 318 26.96 -7.77 8.36
N THR A 319 26.95 -8.14 9.63
CA THR A 319 28.11 -8.72 10.31
C THR A 319 28.00 -10.24 10.29
N ALA A 320 29.03 -10.92 9.79
CA ALA A 320 29.05 -12.39 9.72
C ALA A 320 29.01 -13.10 11.09
N LYS A 321 29.19 -12.36 12.19
CA LYS A 321 29.30 -12.89 13.56
C LYS A 321 27.98 -12.87 14.35
N ALA A 322 26.95 -12.18 13.89
CA ALA A 322 25.69 -12.05 14.63
C ALA A 322 24.47 -12.35 13.75
N PRO A 323 23.51 -13.18 14.22
CA PRO A 323 22.29 -13.46 13.49
C PRO A 323 21.46 -12.18 13.35
N SER A 324 20.69 -12.10 12.27
CA SER A 324 19.80 -10.96 12.04
C SER A 324 18.69 -10.93 13.08
N ARG A 325 18.21 -9.73 13.44
CA ARG A 325 17.14 -9.54 14.42
C ARG A 325 15.99 -8.76 13.79
N ILE A 326 14.83 -9.39 13.69
CA ILE A 326 13.59 -8.70 13.33
C ILE A 326 13.08 -7.97 14.57
N VAL A 327 12.90 -6.65 14.47
CA VAL A 327 12.39 -5.82 15.56
C VAL A 327 11.02 -5.24 15.20
N PHE A 328 10.07 -5.30 16.12
CA PHE A 328 8.76 -4.66 16.01
C PHE A 328 8.50 -3.73 17.21
N TYR A 329 7.88 -2.58 16.95
CA TYR A 329 7.31 -1.72 17.99
C TYR A 329 5.79 -1.83 17.98
N VAL A 330 5.24 -2.52 18.97
CA VAL A 330 3.82 -2.86 19.04
C VAL A 330 3.13 -1.98 20.08
N LYS A 331 2.30 -1.04 19.61
CA LYS A 331 1.50 -0.19 20.48
C LYS A 331 0.29 -0.96 21.04
N ALA A 332 0.17 -0.98 22.36
CA ALA A 332 -0.95 -1.51 23.11
C ALA A 332 -2.23 -0.73 22.78
N ARG A 333 -3.28 -1.45 22.40
CA ARG A 333 -4.61 -0.88 22.10
C ARG A 333 -5.70 -1.70 22.78
N ARG A 334 -6.47 -2.45 22.01
CA ARG A 334 -7.53 -3.35 22.48
C ARG A 334 -7.20 -4.78 22.01
N GLY A 335 -7.83 -5.78 22.62
CA GLY A 335 -7.66 -7.18 22.25
C GLY A 335 -6.22 -7.67 22.40
N PHE A 336 -5.67 -8.23 21.32
CA PHE A 336 -4.36 -8.88 21.29
C PHE A 336 -3.21 -7.99 21.82
N THR A 337 -3.05 -6.76 21.31
CA THR A 337 -1.88 -5.94 21.67
C THR A 337 -1.91 -5.46 23.12
N ARG A 338 -3.10 -5.27 23.70
CA ARG A 338 -3.24 -4.97 25.13
C ARG A 338 -2.83 -6.15 25.99
N ARG A 339 -3.23 -7.36 25.59
CA ARG A 339 -2.87 -8.60 26.29
C ARG A 339 -1.37 -8.86 26.20
N LEU A 340 -0.77 -8.61 25.04
CA LEU A 340 0.69 -8.68 24.85
C LEU A 340 1.40 -7.72 25.81
N ALA A 341 1.01 -6.44 25.86
CA ALA A 341 1.61 -5.48 26.79
C ALA A 341 1.42 -5.85 28.26
N SER A 342 0.23 -6.35 28.63
CA SER A 342 -0.06 -6.79 30.01
C SER A 342 0.81 -8.00 30.41
N LEU A 343 1.05 -8.93 29.48
CA LEU A 343 1.94 -10.07 29.71
C LEU A 343 3.36 -9.61 30.01
N VAL A 344 3.90 -8.69 29.19
CA VAL A 344 5.26 -8.17 29.37
C VAL A 344 5.39 -7.37 30.66
N ALA A 345 4.37 -6.58 31.01
CA ALA A 345 4.32 -5.86 32.29
C ALA A 345 4.38 -6.82 33.49
N SER A 346 3.70 -7.98 33.40
CA SER A 346 3.70 -8.98 34.47
C SER A 346 4.97 -9.83 34.54
N LYS A 347 5.65 -10.03 33.40
CA LYS A 347 6.86 -10.85 33.26
C LYS A 347 7.87 -10.14 32.35
N PRO A 348 8.64 -9.19 32.90
CA PRO A 348 9.69 -8.50 32.14
C PRO A 348 10.70 -9.51 31.55
N GLY A 349 11.10 -9.31 30.30
CA GLY A 349 12.05 -10.20 29.61
C GLY A 349 11.49 -11.56 29.19
N ALA A 350 10.16 -11.76 29.25
CA ALA A 350 9.54 -13.00 28.80
C ALA A 350 9.87 -13.28 27.32
N SER A 351 10.24 -14.54 27.05
CA SER A 351 10.31 -15.06 25.68
C SER A 351 9.08 -15.91 25.39
N ILE A 352 8.42 -15.67 24.26
CA ILE A 352 7.25 -16.44 23.83
C ILE A 352 7.50 -17.07 22.46
N PRO A 353 7.06 -18.32 22.22
CA PRO A 353 7.17 -18.92 20.90
C PRO A 353 6.38 -18.11 19.88
N VAL A 354 6.95 -17.92 18.69
CA VAL A 354 6.34 -17.12 17.62
C VAL A 354 6.45 -17.86 16.29
N LEU A 355 5.38 -17.84 15.50
CA LEU A 355 5.42 -18.28 14.11
C LEU A 355 5.43 -17.04 13.21
N LEU A 356 6.38 -17.00 12.29
CA LEU A 356 6.56 -15.91 11.33
C LEU A 356 6.04 -16.34 9.96
N ASP A 357 5.47 -15.42 9.18
CA ASP A 357 5.07 -15.60 7.79
C ASP A 357 5.45 -14.33 7.02
N GLY A 358 6.46 -14.42 6.16
CA GLY A 358 7.02 -13.31 5.39
C GLY A 358 8.52 -13.48 5.09
N PRO A 359 9.23 -12.43 4.66
CA PRO A 359 8.76 -11.05 4.54
C PRO A 359 7.77 -10.83 3.38
N HIS A 360 6.84 -9.91 3.58
CA HIS A 360 5.82 -9.48 2.61
C HIS A 360 5.91 -7.97 2.35
N GLY A 361 5.44 -7.53 1.17
CA GLY A 361 5.44 -6.11 0.80
C GLY A 361 6.84 -5.56 0.47
N GLY A 362 7.09 -4.30 0.85
CA GLY A 362 8.33 -3.58 0.55
C GLY A 362 8.35 -2.84 -0.79
N ILE A 363 9.42 -2.07 -1.01
CA ILE A 363 9.67 -1.32 -2.24
C ILE A 363 10.32 -2.24 -3.27
N LYS A 364 9.56 -2.66 -4.29
CA LYS A 364 10.04 -3.64 -5.29
C LYS A 364 10.90 -3.07 -6.42
N HIS A 365 10.74 -1.79 -6.76
CA HIS A 365 11.35 -1.21 -7.95
C HIS A 365 12.75 -0.66 -7.68
N ARG A 366 12.82 0.52 -7.06
CA ARG A 366 14.07 1.24 -6.80
C ARG A 366 14.12 1.57 -5.31
N GLN A 367 15.13 1.06 -4.61
CA GLN A 367 15.29 1.30 -3.18
C GLN A 367 15.55 2.79 -2.92
N LEU A 368 14.99 3.32 -1.82
CA LEU A 368 15.14 4.74 -1.46
C LEU A 368 16.59 5.21 -1.37
N CYS A 369 17.50 4.34 -0.92
CA CYS A 369 18.93 4.64 -0.78
C CYS A 369 19.65 4.94 -2.12
N THR A 370 18.98 4.71 -3.25
CA THR A 370 19.51 4.99 -4.61
C THR A 370 19.07 6.33 -5.18
N TYR A 371 18.15 7.04 -4.52
CA TYR A 371 17.73 8.40 -4.89
C TYR A 371 18.71 9.44 -4.33
N ASP A 372 18.82 10.59 -4.97
CA ASP A 372 19.66 11.70 -4.50
C ASP A 372 19.08 12.30 -3.21
N ARG A 373 17.74 12.40 -3.17
CA ARG A 373 16.97 12.86 -2.01
C ARG A 373 15.91 11.84 -1.65
N SER A 374 15.71 11.62 -0.36
CA SER A 374 14.61 10.82 0.16
C SER A 374 13.77 11.62 1.15
N LEU A 375 12.45 11.66 0.97
CA LEU A 375 11.51 12.22 1.94
C LEU A 375 10.65 11.10 2.52
N ILE A 376 10.71 10.91 3.83
CA ILE A 376 9.90 9.92 4.54
C ILE A 376 8.95 10.64 5.48
N VAL A 377 7.66 10.54 5.22
CA VAL A 377 6.60 11.13 6.03
C VAL A 377 5.86 10.02 6.78
N ALA A 378 5.81 10.09 8.10
CA ALA A 378 5.13 9.10 8.91
C ALA A 378 4.21 9.70 9.98
N GLY A 379 3.17 8.95 10.36
CA GLY A 379 2.22 9.33 11.40
C GLY A 379 2.02 8.23 12.44
N GLY A 380 2.16 8.58 13.73
CA GLY A 380 1.92 7.67 14.86
C GLY A 380 2.78 6.41 14.79
N SER A 381 2.16 5.22 14.76
CA SER A 381 2.88 3.94 14.64
C SER A 381 3.59 3.74 13.30
N GLY A 382 3.35 4.60 12.30
CA GLY A 382 4.18 4.66 11.09
C GLY A 382 5.65 4.98 11.36
N ALA A 383 6.01 5.47 12.56
CA ALA A 383 7.40 5.65 12.97
C ALA A 383 8.26 4.38 12.88
N GLY A 384 7.67 3.20 13.13
CA GLY A 384 8.41 1.95 13.02
C GLY A 384 8.93 1.69 11.60
N LEU A 385 8.16 2.10 10.59
CA LEU A 385 8.56 1.99 9.19
C LEU A 385 9.81 2.84 8.89
N THR A 386 9.90 4.04 9.48
CA THR A 386 10.98 4.98 9.16
C THR A 386 12.33 4.54 9.70
N LEU A 387 12.36 3.81 10.83
CA LEU A 387 13.60 3.28 11.42
C LEU A 387 14.38 2.43 10.42
N GLY A 388 13.73 1.45 9.78
CA GLY A 388 14.39 0.56 8.82
C GLY A 388 14.99 1.33 7.63
N PHE A 389 14.31 2.37 7.15
CA PHE A 389 14.82 3.21 6.05
C PHE A 389 16.00 4.07 6.48
N VAL A 390 15.96 4.67 7.68
CA VAL A 390 17.07 5.46 8.22
C VAL A 390 18.30 4.59 8.42
N MET A 391 18.14 3.42 9.06
CA MET A 391 19.23 2.47 9.29
C MET A 391 19.87 2.03 7.96
N GLU A 392 19.06 1.65 6.96
CA GLU A 392 19.57 1.25 5.65
C GLU A 392 20.28 2.39 4.92
N HIS A 393 19.79 3.62 5.03
CA HIS A 393 20.46 4.79 4.45
C HIS A 393 21.83 5.02 5.10
N ILE A 394 21.93 4.94 6.43
CA ILE A 394 23.21 5.06 7.15
C ILE A 394 24.19 3.95 6.73
N LEU A 395 23.73 2.69 6.62
CA LEU A 395 24.54 1.59 6.08
C LEU A 395 24.99 1.88 4.65
N GLY A 396 24.10 2.40 3.81
CA GLY A 396 24.40 2.79 2.44
C GLY A 396 25.54 3.82 2.37
N LEU A 397 25.48 4.86 3.21
CA LEU A 397 26.52 5.88 3.28
C LEU A 397 27.86 5.31 3.77
N ALA A 398 27.85 4.48 4.82
CA ALA A 398 29.06 3.92 5.40
C ALA A 398 29.78 2.91 4.46
N PHE A 399 29.02 2.01 3.84
CA PHE A 399 29.59 0.94 3.01
C PHE A 399 29.82 1.33 1.55
N TRP A 400 29.05 2.29 1.00
CA TRP A 400 29.12 2.66 -0.41
C TRP A 400 29.68 4.07 -0.66
N GLY A 401 29.95 4.83 0.40
CA GLY A 401 30.39 6.23 0.36
C GLY A 401 31.88 6.47 0.14
N GLN A 402 32.71 5.43 -0.07
CA GLN A 402 34.16 5.60 -0.25
C GLN A 402 34.61 5.90 -1.71
N GLY A 403 33.69 6.20 -2.64
CA GLY A 403 34.00 6.56 -4.02
C GLY A 403 33.84 8.06 -4.29
N ALA A 404 34.91 8.75 -4.68
CA ALA A 404 35.03 10.22 -4.79
C ALA A 404 34.17 10.94 -5.86
N SER A 405 33.15 10.31 -6.46
CA SER A 405 32.42 10.86 -7.63
C SER A 405 30.89 10.70 -7.57
N ARG A 406 30.29 10.46 -6.40
CA ARG A 406 28.82 10.32 -6.28
C ARG A 406 28.16 11.54 -5.64
N PRO A 407 26.98 11.97 -6.15
CA PRO A 407 26.23 13.07 -5.55
C PRO A 407 25.88 12.78 -4.09
N ARG A 408 25.87 13.84 -3.26
CA ARG A 408 25.62 13.79 -1.82
C ARG A 408 24.17 13.40 -1.55
N ARG A 409 23.95 12.13 -1.23
CA ARG A 409 22.61 11.60 -0.89
C ARG A 409 22.17 12.14 0.47
N SER A 410 20.90 12.53 0.58
CA SER A 410 20.31 12.84 1.88
C SER A 410 18.90 12.30 2.06
N MET A 411 18.51 12.18 3.33
CA MET A 411 17.22 11.70 3.78
C MET A 411 16.63 12.67 4.79
N ARG A 412 15.41 13.13 4.52
CA ARG A 412 14.58 13.92 5.44
C ARG A 412 13.45 13.04 5.97
N VAL A 413 13.38 12.88 7.27
CA VAL A 413 12.32 12.14 7.97
C VAL A 413 11.45 13.13 8.71
N VAL A 414 10.15 13.11 8.40
CA VAL A 414 9.13 13.92 9.06
C VAL A 414 8.13 12.99 9.73
N LEU A 415 8.10 13.04 11.05
CA LEU A 415 7.24 12.19 11.86
C LEU A 415 6.24 13.03 12.65
N ALA A 416 4.95 12.74 12.54
CA ALA A 416 3.92 13.37 13.35
C ALA A 416 3.36 12.37 14.37
N THR A 417 3.44 12.69 15.66
CA THR A 417 2.94 11.81 16.72
C THR A 417 2.21 12.60 17.80
N ARG A 418 1.33 11.92 18.54
CA ARG A 418 0.76 12.42 19.81
C ARG A 418 1.48 11.84 21.03
N ASP A 419 2.27 10.80 20.79
CA ASP A 419 2.97 10.04 21.81
C ASP A 419 4.37 10.65 21.99
N VAL A 420 4.59 11.24 23.15
CA VAL A 420 5.83 11.94 23.49
C VAL A 420 6.98 10.94 23.66
N ARG A 421 6.71 9.80 24.28
CA ARG A 421 7.71 8.73 24.55
C ARG A 421 8.18 8.05 23.28
N LEU A 422 7.50 8.29 22.15
CA LEU A 422 7.99 7.89 20.85
C LEU A 422 9.35 8.46 20.53
N VAL A 423 9.61 9.71 20.92
CA VAL A 423 10.89 10.38 20.66
C VAL A 423 12.03 9.63 21.33
N GLU A 424 11.82 9.18 22.57
CA GLU A 424 12.80 8.45 23.38
C GLU A 424 13.14 7.11 22.74
N TYR A 425 12.15 6.21 22.58
CA TYR A 425 12.47 4.88 22.03
C TYR A 425 12.96 4.94 20.58
N TYR A 426 12.57 5.95 19.80
CA TYR A 426 13.07 6.14 18.43
C TYR A 426 14.54 6.54 18.43
N ARG A 427 14.94 7.42 19.36
CA ARG A 427 16.33 7.80 19.59
C ARG A 427 17.14 6.60 20.04
N ASP A 428 16.66 5.88 21.06
CA ASP A 428 17.34 4.70 21.61
C ASP A 428 17.55 3.63 20.53
N ALA A 429 16.54 3.37 19.69
CA ALA A 429 16.66 2.41 18.59
C ALA A 429 17.77 2.77 17.58
N LEU A 430 17.97 4.07 17.31
CA LEU A 430 19.03 4.54 16.43
C LEU A 430 20.39 4.56 17.12
N THR A 431 20.45 4.91 18.40
CA THR A 431 21.67 4.85 19.21
C THR A 431 22.17 3.41 19.33
N ASP A 432 21.31 2.47 19.72
CA ASP A 432 21.61 1.03 19.78
C ASP A 432 22.21 0.54 18.45
N PHE A 433 21.61 0.95 17.34
CA PHE A 433 22.06 0.59 16.00
C PHE A 433 23.43 1.20 15.66
N LEU A 434 23.67 2.47 15.98
CA LEU A 434 24.96 3.12 15.72
C LEU A 434 26.08 2.51 16.55
N GLU A 435 25.81 2.21 17.82
CA GLU A 435 26.76 1.54 18.72
C GLU A 435 27.10 0.14 18.24
N GLU A 436 26.09 -0.64 17.79
CA GLU A 436 26.29 -2.00 17.25
C GLU A 436 27.25 -2.02 16.06
N TYR A 437 27.23 -0.98 15.22
CA TYR A 437 28.09 -0.86 14.04
C TYR A 437 29.34 0.02 14.25
N GLY A 438 29.47 0.70 15.40
CA GLY A 438 30.54 1.65 15.67
C GLY A 438 30.53 2.88 14.76
N PHE A 439 29.34 3.33 14.32
CA PHE A 439 29.20 4.48 13.43
C PHE A 439 28.85 5.76 14.18
N ALA A 440 29.34 6.90 13.69
CA ALA A 440 28.80 8.20 14.07
C ALA A 440 27.55 8.54 13.26
N PHE A 441 26.61 9.29 13.84
CA PHE A 441 25.41 9.71 13.12
C PHE A 441 25.77 10.70 12.00
N PRO A 442 25.35 10.47 10.73
CA PRO A 442 25.70 11.35 9.62
C PRO A 442 24.78 12.59 9.54
N VAL A 443 25.09 13.59 10.37
CA VAL A 443 24.27 14.81 10.55
C VAL A 443 23.97 15.59 9.27
N ASP A 444 24.87 15.54 8.28
CA ASP A 444 24.69 16.26 7.02
C ASP A 444 23.85 15.50 5.99
N ALA A 445 23.65 14.20 6.20
CA ALA A 445 22.94 13.34 5.26
C ALA A 445 21.57 12.92 5.78
N VAL A 446 21.33 12.94 7.09
CA VAL A 446 20.06 12.50 7.68
C VAL A 446 19.49 13.59 8.59
N ASP A 447 18.35 14.15 8.20
CA ASP A 447 17.57 15.11 9.00
C ASP A 447 16.30 14.43 9.55
N ILE A 448 16.12 14.46 10.86
CA ILE A 448 14.97 13.85 11.54
C ILE A 448 14.20 14.94 12.29
N SER A 449 12.96 15.15 11.87
CA SER A 449 12.05 16.14 12.45
C SER A 449 10.80 15.44 13.00
N ILE A 450 10.54 15.57 14.31
CA ILE A 450 9.36 15.00 14.98
C ILE A 450 8.44 16.13 15.45
N TYR A 451 7.18 16.06 15.03
CA TYR A 451 6.10 16.99 15.35
C TYR A 451 5.16 16.40 16.40
N LEU A 452 5.09 17.04 17.56
CA LEU A 452 4.21 16.69 18.67
C LEU A 452 2.85 17.37 18.48
N THR A 453 1.87 16.58 18.05
CA THR A 453 0.52 17.04 17.68
C THR A 453 -0.47 17.08 18.85
N GLY A 454 -0.05 16.63 20.05
CA GLY A 454 -0.88 16.58 21.25
C GLY A 454 -0.81 17.82 22.14
N SER A 455 0.20 18.68 21.97
CA SER A 455 0.47 19.83 22.84
C SER A 455 -0.08 21.15 22.31
N SER A 456 -1.38 21.20 21.96
CA SER A 456 -2.07 22.49 21.90
C SER A 456 -2.55 22.86 23.31
N SER A 457 -1.80 23.78 23.94
CA SER A 457 -2.12 24.52 25.16
C SER A 457 -3.63 24.60 25.48
N LYS A 458 -4.09 23.80 26.45
CA LYS A 458 -5.15 24.24 27.36
C LYS A 458 -4.45 25.02 28.47
N ARG A 459 -4.50 26.35 28.37
CA ARG A 459 -4.08 27.27 29.42
C ARG A 459 -5.09 27.16 30.57
N GLU A 460 -4.95 26.12 31.41
CA GLU A 460 -5.74 26.02 32.63
C GLU A 460 -5.29 27.12 33.61
N LYS A 461 -6.26 27.93 34.04
CA LYS A 461 -6.09 28.93 35.10
C LYS A 461 -5.61 28.20 36.35
N LYS A 462 -4.43 28.58 36.85
CA LYS A 462 -3.97 28.22 38.20
C LYS A 462 -5.01 28.70 39.22
N THR A 463 -5.62 27.76 39.93
CA THR A 463 -6.12 27.98 41.28
C THR A 463 -5.29 27.11 42.20
N SER A 464 -4.60 27.78 43.11
CA SER A 464 -3.70 27.23 44.12
C SER A 464 -4.45 26.38 45.15
N SER A 465 -4.01 25.14 45.35
CA SER A 465 -4.02 24.52 46.69
C SER A 465 -2.93 23.45 46.76
N GLU A 466 -1.97 23.67 47.65
CA GLU A 466 -0.84 22.80 47.94
C GLU A 466 -1.28 21.49 48.61
N ARG A 467 -0.74 20.35 48.14
CA ARG A 467 -0.30 19.21 48.97
C ARG A 467 0.87 18.50 48.28
N PRO A 468 1.86 17.97 49.03
CA PRO A 468 3.11 17.47 48.46
C PRO A 468 3.09 15.95 48.21
N GLY A 469 3.77 15.52 47.13
CA GLY A 469 4.23 14.13 46.94
C GLY A 469 3.89 13.54 45.56
N LEU A 470 4.85 13.58 44.62
CA LEU A 470 5.32 12.46 43.78
C LEU A 470 6.20 12.98 42.62
N GLU A 471 7.41 12.42 42.50
CA GLU A 471 8.47 12.75 41.53
C GLU A 471 8.16 12.41 40.05
N ALA A 472 6.90 12.19 39.67
CA ALA A 472 6.51 11.89 38.29
C ALA A 472 6.14 13.12 37.45
N TYR A 473 6.07 14.31 38.05
CA TYR A 473 5.57 15.53 37.41
C TYR A 473 6.69 16.42 36.82
N SER A 474 7.97 16.10 37.04
CA SER A 474 9.10 16.91 36.55
C SER A 474 9.39 16.69 35.06
N SER A 475 9.27 15.47 34.53
CA SER A 475 9.62 15.15 33.14
C SER A 475 8.64 15.71 32.10
N GLU A 476 7.33 15.74 32.41
CA GLU A 476 6.32 16.34 31.54
C GLU A 476 6.40 17.87 31.49
N ILE A 477 6.80 18.52 32.61
CA ILE A 477 7.00 19.97 32.68
C ILE A 477 8.28 20.38 31.95
N GLU A 478 9.37 19.64 32.11
CA GLU A 478 10.63 19.95 31.42
C GLU A 478 10.47 19.83 29.91
N LEU A 479 9.82 18.78 29.41
CA LEU A 479 9.59 18.64 27.97
C LEU A 479 8.54 19.62 27.42
N GLY A 480 7.51 19.96 28.21
CA GLY A 480 6.51 20.97 27.87
C GLY A 480 7.10 22.38 27.72
N ASN A 481 8.07 22.74 28.58
CA ASN A 481 8.79 24.01 28.50
C ASN A 481 9.85 24.03 27.38
N MET A 482 10.41 22.88 27.01
CA MET A 482 11.37 22.73 25.90
C MET A 482 10.73 22.98 24.52
N VAL A 483 9.45 22.68 24.34
CA VAL A 483 8.74 22.82 23.05
C VAL A 483 8.35 24.27 22.72
N ALA A 484 8.35 25.17 23.71
CA ALA A 484 7.95 26.57 23.55
C ALA A 484 9.06 27.46 22.95
N SER A 485 10.32 26.99 22.91
CA SER A 485 11.45 27.68 22.30
C SER A 485 11.99 26.83 21.17
N ALA A 486 11.80 27.26 19.92
CA ALA A 486 12.31 26.60 18.71
C ALA A 486 13.86 26.69 18.59
N LYS A 487 14.59 26.24 19.61
CA LYS A 487 16.06 26.15 19.62
C LYS A 487 16.50 24.69 19.63
N PRO A 488 17.54 24.31 18.86
CA PRO A 488 18.11 22.97 18.91
C PRO A 488 18.67 22.68 20.31
N TYR A 489 18.25 21.58 20.92
CA TYR A 489 18.73 21.14 22.22
C TYR A 489 19.85 20.10 22.05
N THR A 490 21.03 20.41 22.59
CA THR A 490 22.10 19.46 22.90
C THR A 490 22.01 19.13 24.40
N LEU A 491 21.73 17.87 24.74
CA LEU A 491 21.78 17.37 26.12
C LEU A 491 23.24 17.41 26.62
N SER A 492 23.58 18.42 27.41
CA SER A 492 24.83 18.48 28.16
C SER A 492 24.59 17.90 29.55
N HIS A 493 24.80 16.59 29.72
CA HIS A 493 25.31 15.94 30.94
C HIS A 493 25.28 14.41 30.76
N ALA A 494 26.36 13.86 30.20
CA ALA A 494 26.96 12.56 30.52
C ALA A 494 27.99 12.22 29.43
N SER A 495 29.20 11.87 29.85
CA SER A 495 30.24 11.25 29.01
C SER A 495 29.73 9.94 28.41
N SER A 496 29.18 9.96 27.18
CA SER A 496 28.59 8.81 26.45
C SER A 496 28.35 9.21 24.96
N PRO A 497 28.19 8.25 24.01
CA PRO A 497 28.46 8.42 22.56
C PRO A 497 27.54 9.45 21.87
N PRO A 498 27.89 9.92 20.64
CA PRO A 498 27.26 11.12 20.06
C PRO A 498 25.75 10.94 19.89
N ALA A 499 24.98 11.71 20.67
CA ALA A 499 23.53 11.66 20.69
C ALA A 499 22.94 11.93 19.30
N VAL A 500 22.07 11.04 18.82
CA VAL A 500 21.35 11.18 17.54
C VAL A 500 20.56 12.50 17.52
N PRO A 501 20.90 13.50 16.69
CA PRO A 501 20.19 14.77 16.70
C PRO A 501 18.78 14.61 16.10
N ILE A 502 17.76 14.99 16.87
CA ILE A 502 16.34 14.97 16.45
C ILE A 502 15.76 16.35 16.71
N ARG A 503 15.18 16.97 15.68
CA ARG A 503 14.49 18.27 15.79
C ARG A 503 13.06 18.06 16.25
N LEU A 504 12.65 18.77 17.30
CA LEU A 504 11.31 18.67 17.87
C LEU A 504 10.51 19.93 17.56
N PHE A 505 9.27 19.75 17.13
CA PHE A 505 8.33 20.82 16.81
C PHE A 505 6.99 20.59 17.51
N SER A 506 6.30 21.66 17.91
CA SER A 506 4.90 21.61 18.35
C SER A 506 3.94 21.74 17.18
N GLY A 507 2.77 21.11 17.32
CA GLY A 507 1.67 21.25 16.36
C GLY A 507 1.72 20.24 15.22
N ARG A 508 0.84 20.43 14.25
CA ARG A 508 0.75 19.56 13.06
C ARG A 508 1.66 20.13 11.96
N PRO A 509 2.50 19.29 11.32
CA PRO A 509 3.27 19.73 10.17
C PRO A 509 2.35 20.01 8.99
N ASP A 510 2.68 21.02 8.19
CA ASP A 510 2.10 21.19 6.87
C ASP A 510 2.76 20.19 5.90
N ILE A 511 2.17 19.00 5.82
CA ILE A 511 2.68 17.91 5.00
C ILE A 511 2.72 18.28 3.52
N ARG A 512 1.75 19.07 3.06
CA ARG A 512 1.68 19.52 1.67
C ARG A 512 2.85 20.45 1.35
N LEU A 513 3.12 21.43 2.21
CA LEU A 513 4.25 22.33 2.04
C LEU A 513 5.59 21.57 2.06
N ILE A 514 5.77 20.64 3.01
CA ILE A 514 6.99 19.83 3.11
C ILE A 514 7.21 18.97 1.84
N ALA A 515 6.14 18.36 1.32
CA ALA A 515 6.22 17.60 0.08
C ALA A 515 6.50 18.51 -1.13
N GLN A 516 5.94 19.72 -1.15
CA GLN A 516 6.20 20.73 -2.19
C GLN A 516 7.67 21.17 -2.18
N GLU A 517 8.21 21.51 -1.00
CA GLU A 517 9.63 21.86 -0.85
C GLU A 517 10.54 20.78 -1.45
N ALA A 518 10.29 19.50 -1.11
CA ALA A 518 11.09 18.39 -1.61
C ALA A 518 10.96 18.18 -3.11
N THR A 519 9.75 18.34 -3.67
CA THR A 519 9.49 18.11 -5.10
C THR A 519 9.90 19.28 -6.00
N LEU A 520 10.09 20.48 -5.43
CA LEU A 520 10.56 21.67 -6.14
C LEU A 520 12.09 21.81 -6.14
N GLU A 521 12.81 21.03 -5.34
CA GLU A 521 14.29 20.97 -5.39
C GLU A 521 14.75 20.53 -6.79
N GLN A 522 15.59 21.33 -7.43
CA GLN A 522 15.98 21.11 -8.82
C GLN A 522 17.15 20.12 -8.94
N GLY A 523 17.13 19.32 -10.01
CA GLY A 523 18.27 18.49 -10.39
C GLY A 523 18.49 17.23 -9.53
N VAL A 524 17.51 16.85 -8.71
CA VAL A 524 17.57 15.66 -7.85
C VAL A 524 16.58 14.59 -8.29
N ASP A 525 16.95 13.32 -8.17
CA ASP A 525 15.99 12.22 -8.15
C ASP A 525 15.41 12.09 -6.73
N LEU A 526 14.09 12.21 -6.59
CA LEU A 526 13.40 12.19 -5.31
C LEU A 526 12.64 10.88 -5.08
N GLY A 527 12.97 10.18 -4.00
CA GLY A 527 12.21 9.06 -3.46
C GLY A 527 11.34 9.49 -2.27
N MET A 528 10.03 9.26 -2.34
CA MET A 528 9.10 9.59 -1.27
C MET A 528 8.47 8.34 -0.66
N VAL A 529 8.40 8.29 0.66
CA VAL A 529 7.60 7.29 1.40
C VAL A 529 6.62 8.00 2.30
N VAL A 530 5.35 7.59 2.27
CA VAL A 530 4.34 8.08 3.21
C VAL A 530 3.63 6.93 3.92
N CYS A 531 3.50 7.05 5.24
CA CYS A 531 2.82 6.07 6.08
C CYS A 531 2.07 6.73 7.24
N GLY A 532 0.73 6.77 7.18
CA GLY A 532 -0.04 7.43 8.23
C GLY A 532 -1.54 7.52 7.96
N PRO A 533 -2.23 8.47 8.63
CA PRO A 533 -3.65 8.74 8.41
C PRO A 533 -3.97 9.09 6.94
N ALA A 534 -5.20 8.80 6.50
CA ALA A 534 -5.60 8.97 5.11
C ALA A 534 -5.39 10.40 4.56
N GLY A 535 -5.57 11.44 5.38
CA GLY A 535 -5.30 12.83 4.98
C GLY A 535 -3.82 13.05 4.65
N MET A 536 -2.91 12.66 5.55
CA MET A 536 -1.46 12.73 5.34
C MET A 536 -1.01 11.96 4.09
N VAL A 537 -1.53 10.75 3.90
CA VAL A 537 -1.22 9.93 2.72
C VAL A 537 -1.71 10.62 1.44
N ARG A 538 -2.93 11.18 1.46
CA ARG A 538 -3.50 11.91 0.33
C ARG A 538 -2.69 13.15 -0.01
N ASP A 539 -2.30 13.96 0.98
CA ASP A 539 -1.54 15.19 0.75
C ASP A 539 -0.21 14.90 0.02
N VAL A 540 0.49 13.84 0.41
CA VAL A 540 1.73 13.40 -0.27
C VAL A 540 1.43 12.80 -1.64
N GLN A 541 0.35 12.03 -1.81
CA GLN A 541 -0.06 11.47 -3.10
C GLN A 541 -0.42 12.55 -4.10
N ASP A 542 -1.21 13.54 -3.70
CA ASP A 542 -1.64 14.67 -4.52
C ASP A 542 -0.41 15.48 -4.96
N GLU A 543 0.54 15.73 -4.05
CA GLU A 543 1.76 16.45 -4.39
C GLU A 543 2.72 15.64 -5.27
N ALA A 544 2.88 14.34 -5.03
CA ALA A 544 3.68 13.48 -5.90
C ALA A 544 3.10 13.42 -7.32
N ALA A 545 1.76 13.33 -7.45
CA ALA A 545 1.08 13.40 -8.73
C ALA A 545 1.28 14.77 -9.40
N ALA A 546 1.16 15.87 -8.65
CA ALA A 546 1.43 17.20 -9.15
C ALA A 546 2.89 17.36 -9.61
N ALA A 547 3.85 16.80 -8.88
CA ALA A 547 5.26 16.80 -9.24
C ALA A 547 5.54 15.99 -10.51
N GLN A 548 4.93 14.81 -10.65
CA GLN A 548 5.01 14.01 -11.87
C GLN A 548 4.42 14.76 -13.08
N LEU A 549 3.31 15.48 -12.91
CA LEU A 549 2.77 16.36 -13.95
C LEU A 549 3.72 17.53 -14.28
N ARG A 550 4.40 18.12 -13.28
CA ARG A 550 5.43 19.15 -13.52
C ARG A 550 6.61 18.60 -14.32
N ILE A 551 7.09 17.40 -13.98
CA ILE A 551 8.16 16.69 -14.71
C ILE A 551 7.74 16.45 -16.16
N MET A 552 6.53 15.92 -16.38
CA MET A 552 5.99 15.69 -17.72
C MET A 552 5.85 16.99 -18.53
N ALA A 553 5.56 18.11 -17.87
CA ALA A 553 5.49 19.43 -18.47
C ALA A 553 6.86 20.14 -18.58
N ALA A 554 7.97 19.45 -18.29
CA ALA A 554 9.33 19.99 -18.26
C ALA A 554 9.46 21.27 -17.41
N LYS A 555 8.65 21.40 -16.34
CA LYS A 555 8.72 22.52 -15.41
C LYS A 555 9.87 22.32 -14.41
N PRO A 556 10.43 23.42 -13.85
CA PRO A 556 11.48 23.30 -12.85
C PRO A 556 11.02 22.51 -11.60
N GLY A 557 11.90 21.64 -11.09
CA GLY A 557 11.66 20.79 -9.93
C GLY A 557 12.57 19.55 -9.96
N ALA A 558 12.20 18.54 -9.17
CA ALA A 558 12.89 17.25 -9.16
C ALA A 558 12.88 16.62 -10.56
N ARG A 559 13.95 15.90 -10.93
CA ARG A 559 14.06 15.22 -12.23
C ARG A 559 13.16 13.99 -12.32
N GLU A 560 13.05 13.27 -11.22
CA GLU A 560 12.21 12.09 -11.04
C GLU A 560 11.53 12.17 -9.67
N VAL A 561 10.28 11.75 -9.59
CA VAL A 561 9.57 11.56 -8.31
C VAL A 561 8.97 10.17 -8.26
N TYR A 562 9.42 9.40 -7.29
CA TYR A 562 8.84 8.11 -6.93
C TYR A 562 8.10 8.22 -5.59
N LEU A 563 6.93 7.57 -5.51
CA LEU A 563 6.16 7.50 -4.27
C LEU A 563 5.82 6.04 -3.92
N HIS A 564 6.15 5.65 -2.70
CA HIS A 564 5.58 4.47 -2.05
C HIS A 564 4.69 4.90 -0.88
N SER A 565 3.43 4.47 -0.90
CA SER A 565 2.46 4.83 0.13
C SER A 565 1.91 3.60 0.84
N GLU A 566 1.97 3.61 2.16
CA GLU A 566 1.33 2.61 3.01
C GLU A 566 0.21 3.26 3.84
N MET A 567 -0.97 2.63 3.84
CA MET A 567 -2.09 3.08 4.64
C MET A 567 -2.40 2.02 5.68
N PHE A 568 -2.13 2.32 6.95
CA PHE A 568 -2.62 1.50 8.06
C PHE A 568 -3.91 2.10 8.61
N SER A 569 -5.06 1.55 8.20
CA SER A 569 -6.32 1.79 8.91
C SER A 569 -6.47 0.70 9.97
N TRP A 570 -6.15 1.00 11.21
CA TRP A 570 -6.49 0.20 12.38
C TRP A 570 -7.75 0.70 13.07
#